data_AF-A0A956B1X5-F1
#
_entry.id   AF-A0A956B1X5-F1
#
_cell.length_a   1.000
_cell.length_b   1.000
_cell.length_c   1.000
_cell.angle_alpha   90.00
_cell.angle_beta   90.00
_cell.angle_gamma   90.00
#
_symmetry.space_group_name_H-M   'P 1'
#
loop_
_entity.id
_entity.type
_entity.pdbx_description
1 polymer ?
#
loop_
_entity_poly.entity_id
_entity_poly.type
_entity_poly.pdbx_seq_one_letter_code
_entity_poly.pdbx_strand_id
1 'polypeptide(L)'
;MFTPQDTPTSTPHVQRLPAARRQATMAELVAQGLERSAKSLPPMLFYDARGSELFEQICRLDAYYVTRTERALLAEHADALTRRLEPAVTVAELGSGSSEKTDLVLEALLGTREHLRYVPVDISAAALEAAAERLVARFPRLEVRGLCAEYQDGVQHLARLDADQHLVLFLGSNIGNFEADEAAAFLNRLARAMRPQDRLLLGVDMVKDRAILERAYDDPEGVTAAFNLNMLAHLNHALGANFDLAAFRHEAFFNARASRVEMHLVSTKAQDVHVAALGRSFHFEEGESIHTENSHKYTPEALEGLIAAGGWRTLERVTDEAGAFSLCLLAPRPEVLA
;
A
#
# COMPACT_ATOMS: atom_id res chain seq x y z
N MET A 1 32.02 -5.03 37.18
CA MET A 1 30.81 -5.86 37.10
C MET A 1 30.01 -5.34 35.92
N PHE A 2 30.15 -5.99 34.76
CA PHE A 2 29.27 -5.76 33.63
C PHE A 2 28.01 -6.59 33.87
N THR A 3 26.86 -5.95 33.93
CA THR A 3 25.56 -6.63 33.93
C THR A 3 25.33 -7.30 32.58
N PRO A 4 24.65 -8.46 32.55
CA PRO A 4 24.50 -9.25 31.33
C PRO A 4 23.65 -8.52 30.30
N GLN A 5 24.02 -8.72 29.03
CA GLN A 5 23.24 -8.38 27.85
C GLN A 5 21.80 -8.88 28.00
N ASP A 6 20.82 -8.00 27.88
CA ASP A 6 19.46 -8.39 27.53
C ASP A 6 19.55 -9.10 26.17
N THR A 7 19.38 -10.41 26.16
CA THR A 7 19.03 -11.15 24.95
C THR A 7 17.82 -10.43 24.35
N PRO A 8 17.87 -9.94 23.09
CA PRO A 8 16.71 -9.32 22.47
C PRO A 8 15.59 -10.35 22.49
N THR A 9 14.60 -10.14 23.35
CA THR A 9 13.41 -10.98 23.38
C THR A 9 12.68 -10.73 22.07
N SER A 10 12.52 -11.81 21.31
CA SER A 10 11.76 -11.87 20.07
C SER A 10 10.26 -11.75 20.37
N THR A 11 9.85 -10.71 21.06
CA THR A 11 8.45 -10.43 21.37
C THR A 11 7.99 -9.39 20.36
N PRO A 12 6.94 -9.66 19.56
CA PRO A 12 6.41 -8.67 18.64
C PRO A 12 5.93 -7.45 19.43
N HIS A 13 6.32 -6.26 18.98
CA HIS A 13 5.88 -5.01 19.58
C HIS A 13 5.19 -4.14 18.53
N VAL A 14 3.88 -3.92 18.69
CA VAL A 14 3.11 -3.02 17.84
C VAL A 14 2.87 -1.72 18.61
N GLN A 15 3.39 -0.63 18.08
CA GLN A 15 3.19 0.72 18.59
C GLN A 15 2.20 1.45 17.70
N ARG A 16 1.16 2.06 18.29
CA ARG A 16 0.34 3.05 17.58
C ARG A 16 1.01 4.41 17.67
N LEU A 17 1.27 5.04 16.53
CA LEU A 17 1.82 6.39 16.49
C LEU A 17 0.70 7.43 16.51
N PRO A 18 0.86 8.53 17.27
CA PRO A 18 -0.04 9.67 17.13
C PRO A 18 0.20 10.32 15.76
N ALA A 19 -0.88 10.73 15.09
CA ALA A 19 -0.78 11.45 13.83
C ALA A 19 -0.02 12.77 14.02
N ALA A 20 0.96 13.07 13.16
CA ALA A 20 1.74 14.30 13.26
C ALA A 20 0.91 15.55 12.90
N ARG A 21 -0.23 15.36 12.23
CA ARG A 21 -1.20 16.42 11.88
C ARG A 21 -2.62 15.91 12.10
N ARG A 22 -3.56 16.84 12.30
CA ARG A 22 -4.99 16.51 12.30
C ARG A 22 -5.36 15.92 10.93
N GLN A 23 -5.71 14.64 10.92
CA GLN A 23 -6.30 13.97 9.76
C GLN A 23 -7.79 14.29 9.69
N ALA A 24 -8.32 14.31 8.47
CA ALA A 24 -9.77 14.35 8.27
C ALA A 24 -10.37 13.07 8.85
N THR A 25 -11.44 13.22 9.63
CA THR A 25 -12.19 12.07 10.13
C THR A 25 -12.88 11.36 8.96
N MET A 26 -13.22 10.08 9.16
CA MET A 26 -14.03 9.32 8.19
C MET A 26 -15.30 10.08 7.78
N ALA A 27 -16.00 10.69 8.74
CA ALA A 27 -17.19 11.49 8.49
C ALA A 27 -16.89 12.71 7.60
N GLU A 28 -15.79 13.42 7.84
CA GLU A 28 -15.37 14.56 7.00
C GLU A 28 -15.00 14.11 5.58
N LEU A 29 -14.31 12.98 5.42
CA LEU A 29 -13.98 12.42 4.11
C LEU A 29 -15.23 12.04 3.32
N VAL A 30 -16.20 11.39 3.99
CA VAL A 30 -17.49 11.02 3.37
C VAL A 30 -18.29 12.25 2.98
N ALA A 31 -18.39 13.25 3.84
CA ALA A 31 -19.09 14.50 3.51
C ALA A 31 -18.45 15.18 2.30
N GLN A 32 -17.13 15.40 2.32
CA GLN A 32 -16.41 16.02 1.22
C GLN A 32 -16.52 15.22 -0.09
N GLY A 33 -16.54 13.89 0.01
CA GLY A 33 -16.62 12.99 -1.13
C GLY A 33 -17.98 12.94 -1.80
N LEU A 34 -19.05 12.89 -0.99
CA LEU A 34 -20.43 12.73 -1.48
C LEU A 34 -21.13 14.06 -1.81
N GLU A 35 -20.61 15.20 -1.34
CA GLU A 35 -21.11 16.55 -1.73
C GLU A 35 -20.62 16.98 -3.12
N ARG A 36 -19.64 16.29 -3.70
CA ARG A 36 -19.12 16.61 -5.05
C ARG A 36 -20.12 16.22 -6.12
N SER A 37 -20.13 16.98 -7.21
CA SER A 37 -20.88 16.63 -8.43
C SER A 37 -20.39 15.32 -9.06
N ALA A 38 -19.08 15.10 -9.04
CA ALA A 38 -18.47 13.80 -9.30
C ALA A 38 -18.09 13.19 -7.95
N LYS A 39 -18.96 12.34 -7.40
CA LYS A 39 -18.79 11.74 -6.08
C LYS A 39 -17.56 10.84 -6.05
N SER A 40 -16.79 10.91 -4.96
CA SER A 40 -15.59 10.10 -4.78
C SER A 40 -15.35 9.77 -3.32
N LEU A 41 -14.95 8.54 -3.01
CA LEU A 41 -14.56 8.13 -1.67
C LEU A 41 -13.12 7.60 -1.67
N PRO A 42 -12.29 7.95 -0.68
CA PRO A 42 -10.89 7.54 -0.67
C PRO A 42 -10.73 6.03 -0.42
N PRO A 43 -9.78 5.35 -1.08
CA PRO A 43 -9.63 3.90 -1.03
C PRO A 43 -9.25 3.38 0.35
N MET A 44 -8.69 4.22 1.24
CA MET A 44 -8.44 3.82 2.63
C MET A 44 -9.70 3.37 3.37
N LEU A 45 -10.90 3.76 2.91
CA LEU A 45 -12.18 3.34 3.47
C LEU A 45 -12.56 1.90 3.14
N PHE A 46 -11.86 1.24 2.21
CA PHE A 46 -12.03 -0.20 2.00
C PHE A 46 -11.60 -1.02 3.21
N TYR A 47 -10.58 -0.57 3.94
CA TYR A 47 -9.81 -1.43 4.84
C TYR A 47 -10.33 -1.44 6.28
N ASP A 48 -11.58 -1.84 6.46
CA ASP A 48 -11.99 -2.45 7.73
C ASP A 48 -11.48 -3.91 7.81
N ALA A 49 -11.86 -4.63 8.87
CA ALA A 49 -11.44 -6.03 9.02
C ALA A 49 -11.91 -6.88 7.82
N ARG A 50 -13.15 -6.71 7.38
CA ARG A 50 -13.71 -7.48 6.26
C ARG A 50 -13.08 -7.12 4.93
N GLY A 51 -12.86 -5.84 4.66
CA GLY A 51 -12.21 -5.40 3.44
C GLY A 51 -10.78 -5.89 3.34
N SER A 52 -10.06 -5.92 4.45
CA SER A 52 -8.71 -6.51 4.50
C SER A 52 -8.73 -8.01 4.14
N GLU A 53 -9.69 -8.79 4.66
CA GLU A 53 -9.87 -10.19 4.28
C GLU A 53 -10.21 -10.38 2.79
N LEU A 54 -11.05 -9.50 2.24
CA LEU A 54 -11.41 -9.53 0.83
C LEU A 54 -10.22 -9.20 -0.06
N PHE A 55 -9.39 -8.22 0.32
CA PHE A 55 -8.16 -7.91 -0.40
C PHE A 55 -7.16 -9.08 -0.39
N GLU A 56 -7.04 -9.79 0.73
CA GLU A 56 -6.23 -11.01 0.82
C GLU A 56 -6.79 -12.15 -0.06
N GLN A 57 -8.10 -12.20 -0.29
CA GLN A 57 -8.70 -13.11 -1.28
C GLN A 57 -8.38 -12.68 -2.71
N ILE A 58 -8.50 -11.37 -3.03
CA ILE A 58 -8.12 -10.80 -4.33
C ILE A 58 -6.67 -11.17 -4.68
N CYS A 59 -5.76 -11.02 -3.72
CA CYS A 59 -4.34 -11.36 -3.88
C CYS A 59 -4.07 -12.82 -4.30
N ARG A 60 -5.04 -13.73 -4.12
CA ARG A 60 -4.94 -15.16 -4.45
C ARG A 60 -5.68 -15.53 -5.75
N LEU A 61 -6.40 -14.59 -6.37
CA LEU A 61 -7.15 -14.85 -7.60
C LEU A 61 -6.21 -15.01 -8.80
N ASP A 62 -6.58 -15.91 -9.70
CA ASP A 62 -5.89 -16.06 -10.99
C ASP A 62 -6.02 -14.79 -11.84
N ALA A 63 -7.12 -14.05 -11.71
CA ALA A 63 -7.31 -12.78 -12.37
C ALA A 63 -6.32 -11.69 -11.90
N TYR A 64 -5.99 -11.67 -10.60
CA TYR A 64 -5.15 -10.62 -10.01
C TYR A 64 -3.65 -11.01 -10.02
N TYR A 65 -2.99 -10.72 -11.14
CA TYR A 65 -1.58 -11.12 -11.35
C TYR A 65 -0.56 -10.37 -10.50
N VAL A 66 -0.90 -9.20 -9.98
CA VAL A 66 0.04 -8.26 -9.35
C VAL A 66 0.82 -8.95 -8.23
N THR A 67 0.12 -9.56 -7.27
CA THR A 67 0.73 -10.19 -6.10
C THR A 67 1.63 -11.36 -6.47
N ARG A 68 1.18 -12.28 -7.33
CA ARG A 68 1.99 -13.44 -7.74
C ARG A 68 3.22 -13.06 -8.56
N THR A 69 3.10 -12.04 -9.42
CA THR A 69 4.19 -11.59 -10.29
C THR A 69 5.28 -10.92 -9.46
N GLU A 70 4.89 -10.03 -8.54
CA GLU A 70 5.83 -9.40 -7.62
C GLU A 70 6.52 -10.42 -6.69
N ARG A 71 5.77 -11.41 -6.17
CA ARG A 71 6.34 -12.50 -5.36
C ARG A 71 7.38 -13.31 -6.14
N ALA A 72 7.10 -13.66 -7.40
CA ALA A 72 8.04 -14.41 -8.23
C ALA A 72 9.34 -13.62 -8.44
N LEU A 73 9.22 -12.32 -8.74
CA LEU A 73 10.39 -11.44 -8.89
C LEU A 73 11.20 -11.30 -7.60
N LEU A 74 10.53 -11.16 -6.45
CA LEU A 74 11.22 -11.14 -5.16
C LEU A 74 11.93 -12.46 -4.87
N ALA A 75 11.31 -13.60 -5.17
CA ALA A 75 11.92 -14.91 -4.96
C ALA A 75 13.17 -15.11 -5.83
N GLU A 76 13.16 -14.58 -7.07
CA GLU A 76 14.29 -14.69 -7.98
C GLU A 76 15.41 -13.69 -7.67
N HIS A 77 15.06 -12.46 -7.28
CA HIS A 77 16.01 -11.34 -7.26
C HIS A 77 16.31 -10.77 -5.88
N ALA A 78 15.63 -11.16 -4.79
CA ALA A 78 15.85 -10.57 -3.46
C ALA A 78 17.32 -10.68 -3.01
N ASP A 79 17.99 -11.81 -3.25
CA ASP A 79 19.42 -11.96 -2.93
C ASP A 79 20.29 -10.97 -3.70
N ALA A 80 20.03 -10.74 -4.98
CA ALA A 80 20.80 -9.80 -5.79
C ALA A 80 20.56 -8.35 -5.33
N LEU A 81 19.29 -7.98 -5.13
CA LEU A 81 18.86 -6.65 -4.72
C LEU A 81 19.38 -6.28 -3.31
N THR A 82 19.50 -7.25 -2.41
CA THR A 82 19.91 -7.01 -1.01
C THR A 82 21.40 -7.18 -0.76
N ARG A 83 22.16 -7.81 -1.66
CA ARG A 83 23.61 -8.08 -1.50
C ARG A 83 24.45 -6.82 -1.31
N ARG A 84 24.02 -5.70 -1.89
CA ARG A 84 24.74 -4.41 -1.84
C ARG A 84 24.37 -3.55 -0.64
N LEU A 85 23.47 -4.02 0.22
CA LEU A 85 23.08 -3.33 1.45
C LEU A 85 24.13 -3.54 2.53
N GLU A 86 24.27 -2.56 3.41
CA GLU A 86 25.15 -2.59 4.57
C GLU A 86 24.81 -3.77 5.50
N PRO A 87 25.77 -4.27 6.29
CA PRO A 87 25.52 -5.36 7.23
C PRO A 87 24.42 -5.03 8.26
N ALA A 88 24.41 -3.80 8.78
CA ALA A 88 23.43 -3.33 9.77
C ALA A 88 22.30 -2.52 9.11
N VAL A 89 21.40 -3.23 8.42
CA VAL A 89 20.21 -2.63 7.77
C VAL A 89 18.97 -2.76 8.64
N THR A 90 18.17 -1.71 8.74
CA THR A 90 16.78 -1.79 9.20
C THR A 90 15.87 -1.81 7.98
N VAL A 91 14.96 -2.79 7.92
CA VAL A 91 13.96 -2.89 6.85
C VAL A 91 12.68 -2.23 7.35
N ALA A 92 12.16 -1.29 6.60
CA ALA A 92 10.85 -0.71 6.86
C ALA A 92 9.93 -1.01 5.69
N GLU A 93 8.63 -1.20 5.93
CA GLU A 93 7.67 -1.42 4.85
C GLU A 93 6.45 -0.53 5.01
N LEU A 94 6.09 0.18 3.95
CA LEU A 94 4.93 1.07 3.94
C LEU A 94 3.73 0.34 3.32
N GLY A 95 2.66 0.17 4.08
CA GLY A 95 1.49 -0.60 3.67
C GLY A 95 1.79 -2.09 3.64
N SER A 96 2.27 -2.61 4.78
CA SER A 96 2.80 -3.97 4.85
C SER A 96 1.74 -5.06 4.70
N GLY A 97 0.48 -4.77 5.03
CA GLY A 97 -0.60 -5.76 5.01
C GLY A 97 -0.21 -7.02 5.78
N SER A 98 -0.36 -8.19 5.14
CA SER A 98 0.05 -9.50 5.69
C SER A 98 1.57 -9.75 5.68
N SER A 99 2.36 -8.88 5.05
CA SER A 99 3.82 -8.98 4.87
C SER A 99 4.28 -10.28 4.20
N GLU A 100 3.40 -11.04 3.54
CA GLU A 100 3.79 -12.36 3.00
C GLU A 100 4.83 -12.26 1.88
N LYS A 101 4.87 -11.14 1.15
CA LYS A 101 5.89 -10.86 0.11
C LYS A 101 7.24 -10.55 0.73
N THR A 102 7.19 -9.87 1.86
CA THR A 102 8.35 -9.38 2.61
C THR A 102 9.16 -10.51 3.22
N ASP A 103 8.54 -11.67 3.47
CA ASP A 103 9.23 -12.92 3.80
C ASP A 103 10.46 -13.16 2.92
N LEU A 104 10.35 -12.94 1.60
CA LEU A 104 11.41 -13.20 0.62
C LEU A 104 12.59 -12.24 0.78
N VAL A 105 12.30 -10.97 1.09
CA VAL A 105 13.35 -9.96 1.34
C VAL A 105 14.02 -10.22 2.69
N LEU A 106 13.24 -10.53 3.73
CA LEU A 106 13.75 -10.83 5.06
C LEU A 106 14.60 -12.09 5.06
N GLU A 107 14.18 -13.14 4.34
CA GLU A 107 14.90 -14.39 4.19
C GLU A 107 16.27 -14.18 3.51
N ALA A 108 16.30 -13.44 2.39
CA ALA A 108 17.55 -13.07 1.71
C ALA A 108 18.52 -12.32 2.65
N LEU A 109 18.00 -11.33 3.40
CA LEU A 109 18.81 -10.54 4.33
C LEU A 109 19.35 -11.35 5.51
N LEU A 110 18.50 -12.19 6.10
CA LEU A 110 18.85 -13.08 7.21
C LEU A 110 19.80 -14.21 6.78
N GLY A 111 19.84 -14.55 5.50
CA GLY A 111 20.82 -15.48 4.93
C GLY A 111 22.27 -15.04 5.12
N THR A 112 22.52 -13.72 5.22
CA THR A 112 23.87 -13.16 5.35
C THR A 112 24.08 -12.32 6.61
N ARG A 113 23.06 -12.18 7.47
CA ARG A 113 23.09 -11.32 8.67
C ARG A 113 22.68 -12.10 9.91
N GLU A 114 23.29 -11.75 11.05
CA GLU A 114 22.99 -12.38 12.34
C GLU A 114 21.70 -11.87 12.95
N HIS A 115 21.42 -10.58 12.83
CA HIS A 115 20.20 -9.94 13.32
C HIS A 115 19.62 -8.99 12.27
N LEU A 116 18.29 -8.87 12.26
CA LEU A 116 17.59 -7.95 11.38
C LEU A 116 16.44 -7.27 12.13
N ARG A 117 16.31 -5.96 11.96
CA ARG A 117 15.14 -5.21 12.44
C ARG A 117 14.19 -4.96 11.28
N TYR A 118 12.93 -5.30 11.48
CA TYR A 118 11.83 -5.03 10.56
C TYR A 118 10.78 -4.13 11.20
N VAL A 119 10.39 -3.08 10.47
CA VAL A 119 9.48 -2.02 10.91
C VAL A 119 8.31 -1.92 9.91
N PRO A 120 7.28 -2.78 10.03
CA PRO A 120 6.09 -2.69 9.20
C PRO A 120 5.24 -1.48 9.62
N VAL A 121 4.77 -0.71 8.63
CA VAL A 121 3.87 0.43 8.81
C VAL A 121 2.55 0.11 8.11
N ASP A 122 1.46 0.14 8.86
CA ASP A 122 0.12 -0.08 8.30
C ASP A 122 -0.95 0.65 9.13
N ILE A 123 -2.09 0.96 8.53
CA ILE A 123 -3.24 1.54 9.25
C ILE A 123 -3.99 0.47 10.07
N SER A 124 -3.85 -0.80 9.70
CA SER A 124 -4.47 -1.94 10.38
C SER A 124 -3.59 -2.50 11.50
N ALA A 125 -3.90 -2.17 12.75
CA ALA A 125 -3.22 -2.74 13.91
C ALA A 125 -3.33 -4.29 13.94
N ALA A 126 -4.48 -4.84 13.59
CA ALA A 126 -4.70 -6.28 13.56
C ALA A 126 -3.81 -6.97 12.50
N ALA A 127 -3.64 -6.38 11.32
CA ALA A 127 -2.74 -6.90 10.31
C ALA A 127 -1.28 -6.89 10.79
N LEU A 128 -0.85 -5.80 11.44
CA LEU A 128 0.50 -5.69 12.02
C LEU A 128 0.75 -6.73 13.11
N GLU A 129 -0.21 -6.94 14.01
CA GLU A 129 -0.10 -7.95 15.09
C GLU A 129 0.02 -9.36 14.50
N ALA A 130 -0.88 -9.74 13.59
CA ALA A 130 -0.85 -11.05 12.94
C ALA A 130 0.44 -11.28 12.13
N ALA A 131 0.89 -10.28 11.38
CA ALA A 131 2.15 -10.34 10.62
C ALA A 131 3.35 -10.47 11.55
N ALA A 132 3.39 -9.71 12.65
CA ALA A 132 4.50 -9.74 13.59
C ALA A 132 4.61 -11.10 14.30
N GLU A 133 3.50 -11.68 14.76
CA GLU A 133 3.47 -13.02 15.36
C GLU A 133 4.00 -14.08 14.37
N ARG A 134 3.48 -14.07 13.13
CA ARG A 134 3.90 -14.99 12.07
C ARG A 134 5.39 -14.86 11.75
N LEU A 135 5.87 -13.63 11.58
CA LEU A 135 7.25 -13.34 11.17
C LEU A 135 8.25 -13.69 12.26
N VAL A 136 7.96 -13.39 13.53
CA VAL A 136 8.82 -13.75 14.65
C VAL A 136 8.90 -15.28 14.82
N ALA A 137 7.77 -15.98 14.66
CA ALA A 137 7.76 -17.45 14.69
C ALA A 137 8.59 -18.07 13.55
N ARG A 138 8.53 -17.48 12.35
CA ARG A 138 9.29 -17.93 11.17
C ARG A 138 10.78 -17.58 11.25
N PHE A 139 11.11 -16.39 11.76
CA PHE A 139 12.45 -15.83 11.76
C PHE A 139 12.90 -15.48 13.19
N PRO A 140 13.47 -16.42 13.97
CA PRO A 140 13.86 -16.18 15.37
C PRO A 140 14.91 -15.08 15.58
N ARG A 141 15.62 -14.71 14.51
CA ARG A 141 16.66 -13.65 14.50
C ARG A 141 16.10 -12.27 14.08
N LEU A 142 14.80 -12.18 13.83
CA LEU A 142 14.10 -10.98 13.42
C LEU A 142 13.50 -10.26 14.63
N GLU A 143 13.83 -8.98 14.76
CA GLU A 143 13.12 -8.05 15.64
C GLU A 143 12.02 -7.37 14.83
N VAL A 144 10.75 -7.49 15.25
CA VAL A 144 9.62 -6.83 14.59
C VAL A 144 9.07 -5.70 15.47
N ARG A 145 9.09 -4.48 14.94
CA ARG A 145 8.51 -3.28 15.57
C ARG A 145 7.43 -2.67 14.67
N GLY A 146 6.19 -3.09 14.85
CA GLY A 146 5.07 -2.59 14.04
C GLY A 146 4.69 -1.16 14.40
N LEU A 147 4.38 -0.36 13.39
CA LEU A 147 3.91 1.02 13.52
C LEU A 147 2.50 1.13 12.92
N CYS A 148 1.49 1.18 13.79
CA CYS A 148 0.13 1.47 13.37
C CYS A 148 0.00 2.97 13.07
N ALA A 149 0.08 3.32 11.79
CA ALA A 149 0.18 4.69 11.29
C ALA A 149 -0.08 4.78 9.78
N GLU A 150 -0.42 5.98 9.30
CA GLU A 150 -0.34 6.28 7.86
C GLU A 150 1.11 6.39 7.39
N TYR A 151 1.33 6.29 6.07
CA TYR A 151 2.67 6.29 5.50
C TYR A 151 3.50 7.50 5.91
N GLN A 152 2.92 8.71 5.95
CA GLN A 152 3.66 9.93 6.26
C GLN A 152 4.21 9.94 7.70
N ASP A 153 3.41 9.47 8.67
CA ASP A 153 3.82 9.40 10.06
C ASP A 153 4.85 8.28 10.26
N GLY A 154 4.67 7.14 9.56
CA GLY A 154 5.65 6.07 9.50
C GLY A 154 7.01 6.57 9.00
N VAL A 155 7.03 7.26 7.85
CA VAL A 155 8.26 7.83 7.27
C VAL A 155 8.98 8.80 8.23
N GLN A 156 8.24 9.65 8.93
CA GLN A 156 8.83 10.56 9.93
C GLN A 156 9.41 9.82 11.13
N HIS A 157 8.80 8.71 11.54
CA HIS A 157 9.34 7.86 12.59
C HIS A 157 10.61 7.16 12.13
N LEU A 158 10.62 6.60 10.91
CA LEU A 158 11.79 5.92 10.33
C LEU A 158 13.03 6.82 10.28
N ALA A 159 12.85 8.10 9.92
CA ALA A 159 13.94 9.09 9.89
C ALA A 159 14.63 9.30 11.25
N ARG A 160 13.99 8.92 12.35
CA ARG A 160 14.52 9.05 13.73
C ARG A 160 15.09 7.75 14.27
N LEU A 161 14.92 6.64 13.55
CA LEU A 161 15.46 5.35 13.97
C LEU A 161 16.96 5.29 13.67
N ASP A 162 17.71 4.86 14.69
CA ASP A 162 19.13 4.62 14.57
C ASP A 162 19.39 3.29 13.85
N ALA A 163 20.13 3.38 12.74
CA ALA A 163 20.53 2.26 11.88
C ALA A 163 21.66 2.73 10.96
N ASP A 164 22.56 1.87 10.51
CA ASP A 164 23.59 2.28 9.54
C ASP A 164 22.95 2.56 8.17
N GLN A 165 21.95 1.76 7.79
CA GLN A 165 21.18 1.91 6.56
C GLN A 165 19.71 1.52 6.79
N HIS A 166 18.80 2.24 6.14
CA HIS A 166 17.39 1.86 5.99
C HIS A 166 17.14 1.32 4.58
N LEU A 167 16.47 0.16 4.50
CA LEU A 167 15.82 -0.31 3.28
C LEU A 167 14.30 -0.12 3.46
N VAL A 168 13.73 0.86 2.77
CA VAL A 168 12.28 1.04 2.72
C VAL A 168 11.71 0.19 1.61
N LEU A 169 10.67 -0.58 1.89
CA LEU A 169 9.89 -1.35 0.94
C LEU A 169 8.58 -0.61 0.69
N PHE A 170 8.26 -0.39 -0.58
CA PHE A 170 6.93 0.06 -0.98
C PHE A 170 6.45 -0.80 -2.14
N LEU A 171 5.79 -1.90 -1.79
CA LEU A 171 5.48 -3.02 -2.66
C LEU A 171 4.01 -3.00 -3.08
N GLY A 172 3.63 -3.92 -3.97
CA GLY A 172 2.24 -4.16 -4.38
C GLY A 172 1.67 -3.12 -5.33
N SER A 173 2.52 -2.25 -5.89
CA SER A 173 2.08 -1.12 -6.71
C SER A 173 1.14 -0.15 -5.98
N ASN A 174 1.23 -0.07 -4.64
CA ASN A 174 0.49 0.91 -3.83
C ASN A 174 0.77 2.36 -4.26
N ILE A 175 1.93 2.63 -4.86
CA ILE A 175 2.25 3.94 -5.46
C ILE A 175 1.24 4.34 -6.56
N GLY A 176 0.62 3.35 -7.23
CA GLY A 176 -0.38 3.57 -8.26
C GLY A 176 -1.72 4.08 -7.72
N ASN A 177 -1.94 4.05 -6.40
CA ASN A 177 -3.19 4.53 -5.80
C ASN A 177 -3.21 6.06 -5.63
N PHE A 178 -2.06 6.71 -5.85
CA PHE A 178 -1.91 8.15 -5.81
C PHE A 178 -2.12 8.74 -7.20
N GLU A 179 -2.69 9.95 -7.28
CA GLU A 179 -2.57 10.74 -8.50
C GLU A 179 -1.09 11.06 -8.77
N ALA A 180 -0.73 11.31 -10.03
CA ALA A 180 0.67 11.43 -10.44
C ALA A 180 1.49 12.45 -9.62
N ASP A 181 0.91 13.63 -9.35
CA ASP A 181 1.56 14.68 -8.55
C ASP A 181 1.67 14.29 -7.07
N GLU A 182 0.67 13.56 -6.55
CA GLU A 182 0.66 13.06 -5.17
C GLU A 182 1.71 11.96 -4.97
N ALA A 183 1.85 11.06 -5.95
CA ALA A 183 2.87 10.02 -6.00
C ALA A 183 4.28 10.62 -5.97
N ALA A 184 4.53 11.62 -6.84
CA ALA A 184 5.81 12.33 -6.89
C ALA A 184 6.09 13.07 -5.57
N ALA A 185 5.09 13.76 -5.02
CA ALA A 185 5.22 14.45 -3.75
C ALA A 185 5.46 13.50 -2.57
N PHE A 186 4.83 12.32 -2.57
CA PHE A 186 5.06 11.27 -1.59
C PHE A 186 6.49 10.73 -1.66
N LEU A 187 6.95 10.35 -2.86
CA LEU A 187 8.32 9.88 -3.07
C LEU A 187 9.35 10.96 -2.67
N ASN A 188 9.07 12.24 -2.95
CA ASN A 188 9.94 13.35 -2.55
C ASN A 188 10.03 13.51 -1.03
N ARG A 189 8.89 13.42 -0.32
CA ARG A 189 8.89 13.43 1.16
C ARG A 189 9.67 12.25 1.71
N LEU A 190 9.54 11.07 1.12
CA LEU A 190 10.31 9.89 1.50
C LEU A 190 11.82 10.12 1.28
N ALA A 191 12.23 10.62 0.10
CA ALA A 191 13.63 10.89 -0.20
C ALA A 191 14.27 11.86 0.81
N ARG A 192 13.55 12.92 1.20
CA ARG A 192 14.01 13.91 2.19
C ARG A 192 14.14 13.37 3.61
N ALA A 193 13.43 12.29 3.92
CA ALA A 193 13.50 11.61 5.21
C ALA A 193 14.64 10.58 5.26
N MET A 194 15.28 10.29 4.12
CA MET A 194 16.34 9.30 3.98
C MET A 194 17.73 9.93 4.05
N ARG A 195 18.74 9.09 4.28
CA ARG A 195 20.17 9.43 4.21
C ARG A 195 20.78 8.90 2.91
N PRO A 196 21.98 9.37 2.50
CA PRO A 196 22.59 8.98 1.21
C PRO A 196 22.72 7.47 0.99
N GLN A 197 22.95 6.70 2.06
CA GLN A 197 23.09 5.26 2.02
C GLN A 197 21.75 4.51 1.99
N ASP A 198 20.65 5.12 2.42
CA ASP A 198 19.36 4.44 2.50
C ASP A 198 18.83 4.11 1.09
N ARG A 199 17.94 3.11 1.00
CA ARG A 199 17.41 2.60 -0.26
C ARG A 199 15.89 2.46 -0.19
N LEU A 200 15.25 2.58 -1.35
CA LEU A 200 13.85 2.24 -1.55
C LEU A 200 13.75 1.08 -2.53
N LEU A 201 13.08 -0.01 -2.16
CA LEU A 201 12.62 -1.04 -3.09
C LEU A 201 11.16 -0.75 -3.43
N LEU A 202 10.93 -0.28 -4.64
CA LEU A 202 9.61 0.12 -5.15
C LEU A 202 9.07 -0.94 -6.11
N GLY A 203 7.90 -1.51 -5.80
CA GLY A 203 7.16 -2.38 -6.70
C GLY A 203 6.11 -1.61 -7.49
N VAL A 204 6.11 -1.75 -8.82
CA VAL A 204 5.24 -0.99 -9.73
C VAL A 204 4.62 -1.90 -10.77
N ASP A 205 3.31 -1.81 -10.91
CA ASP A 205 2.55 -2.47 -11.97
C ASP A 205 2.62 -1.67 -13.28
N MET A 206 2.99 -2.36 -14.36
CA MET A 206 3.31 -1.72 -15.64
C MET A 206 2.10 -1.68 -16.58
N VAL A 207 2.12 -0.79 -17.57
CA VAL A 207 1.12 -0.82 -18.66
C VAL A 207 1.23 -2.14 -19.43
N LYS A 208 0.08 -2.74 -19.72
CA LYS A 208 -0.04 -3.99 -20.47
C LYS A 208 -1.43 -4.05 -21.14
N ASP A 209 -1.77 -5.19 -21.72
CA ASP A 209 -3.05 -5.38 -22.38
C ASP A 209 -4.25 -4.97 -21.48
N ARG A 210 -5.18 -4.23 -22.09
CA ARG A 210 -6.34 -3.67 -21.41
C ARG A 210 -7.21 -4.75 -20.76
N ALA A 211 -7.45 -5.87 -21.43
CA ALA A 211 -8.31 -6.92 -20.90
C ALA A 211 -7.68 -7.61 -19.69
N ILE A 212 -6.35 -7.73 -19.65
CA ILE A 212 -5.64 -8.22 -18.45
C ILE A 212 -5.81 -7.24 -17.28
N LEU A 213 -5.66 -5.94 -17.55
CA LEU A 213 -5.82 -4.91 -16.52
C LEU A 213 -7.26 -4.87 -15.99
N GLU A 214 -8.27 -4.83 -16.86
CA GLU A 214 -9.67 -4.77 -16.44
C GLU A 214 -10.08 -6.04 -15.67
N ARG A 215 -9.71 -7.22 -16.18
CA ARG A 215 -10.02 -8.50 -15.51
C ARG A 215 -9.41 -8.61 -14.11
N ALA A 216 -8.25 -8.00 -13.86
CA ALA A 216 -7.64 -8.00 -12.53
C ALA A 216 -8.49 -7.24 -11.49
N TYR A 217 -9.32 -6.29 -11.91
CA TYR A 217 -10.17 -5.48 -11.02
C TYR A 217 -11.66 -5.76 -11.18
N ASP A 218 -12.05 -6.58 -12.16
CA ASP A 218 -13.40 -7.11 -12.37
C ASP A 218 -13.30 -8.64 -12.56
N ASP A 219 -12.89 -9.32 -11.49
CA ASP A 219 -12.72 -10.78 -11.50
C ASP A 219 -14.07 -11.51 -11.65
N PRO A 220 -14.12 -12.61 -12.43
CA PRO A 220 -15.36 -13.34 -12.66
C PRO A 220 -15.92 -14.01 -11.38
N GLU A 221 -15.10 -14.20 -10.35
CA GLU A 221 -15.50 -14.69 -9.04
C GLU A 221 -16.27 -13.64 -8.21
N GLY A 222 -16.22 -12.36 -8.60
CA GLY A 222 -16.94 -11.25 -7.97
C GLY A 222 -16.36 -10.81 -6.63
N VAL A 223 -15.12 -11.18 -6.31
CA VAL A 223 -14.48 -10.84 -5.03
C VAL A 223 -14.09 -9.36 -5.00
N THR A 224 -13.61 -8.79 -6.11
CA THR A 224 -13.29 -7.35 -6.20
C THR A 224 -14.56 -6.50 -6.17
N ALA A 225 -15.65 -6.99 -6.76
CA ALA A 225 -16.96 -6.36 -6.62
C ALA A 225 -17.43 -6.34 -5.16
N ALA A 226 -17.28 -7.46 -4.45
CA ALA A 226 -17.59 -7.54 -3.02
C ALA A 226 -16.68 -6.63 -2.17
N PHE A 227 -15.39 -6.55 -2.49
CA PHE A 227 -14.43 -5.63 -1.87
C PHE A 227 -14.83 -4.17 -2.08
N ASN A 228 -15.22 -3.79 -3.30
CA ASN A 228 -15.66 -2.43 -3.58
C ASN A 228 -16.94 -2.08 -2.79
N LEU A 229 -17.96 -2.94 -2.86
CA LEU A 229 -19.23 -2.77 -2.13
C LEU A 229 -19.06 -2.77 -0.60
N ASN A 230 -18.03 -3.45 -0.09
CA ASN A 230 -17.73 -3.46 1.34
C ASN A 230 -17.43 -2.05 1.88
N MET A 231 -16.93 -1.11 1.05
CA MET A 231 -16.80 0.28 1.47
C MET A 231 -18.14 0.85 1.99
N LEU A 232 -19.24 0.58 1.29
CA LEU A 232 -20.57 1.06 1.70
C LEU A 232 -21.06 0.35 2.97
N ALA A 233 -20.79 -0.95 3.10
CA ALA A 233 -21.10 -1.70 4.32
C ALA A 233 -20.34 -1.15 5.54
N HIS A 234 -19.06 -0.85 5.36
CA HIS A 234 -18.22 -0.24 6.37
C HIS A 234 -18.76 1.13 6.79
N LEU A 235 -19.17 1.97 5.84
CA LEU A 235 -19.78 3.27 6.14
C LEU A 235 -21.14 3.14 6.85
N ASN A 236 -21.96 2.15 6.50
CA ASN A 236 -23.21 1.86 7.20
C ASN A 236 -22.95 1.57 8.68
N HIS A 237 -21.95 0.73 8.97
CA HIS A 237 -21.59 0.38 10.34
C HIS A 237 -20.93 1.54 11.09
N ALA A 238 -19.93 2.20 10.48
CA ALA A 238 -19.09 3.18 11.16
C ALA A 238 -19.77 4.54 11.36
N LEU A 239 -20.63 4.97 10.42
CA LEU A 239 -21.26 6.30 10.43
C LEU A 239 -22.79 6.26 10.57
N GLY A 240 -23.39 5.08 10.72
CA GLY A 240 -24.84 4.92 10.69
C GLY A 240 -25.43 5.36 9.35
N ALA A 241 -24.72 5.08 8.25
CA ALA A 241 -25.25 5.27 6.91
C ALA A 241 -26.27 4.17 6.58
N ASN A 242 -27.10 4.40 5.55
CA ASN A 242 -28.12 3.45 5.11
C ASN A 242 -28.00 3.10 3.62
N PHE A 243 -26.77 2.98 3.09
CA PHE A 243 -26.54 2.50 1.73
C PHE A 243 -27.21 1.13 1.53
N ASP A 244 -28.09 1.03 0.54
CA ASP A 244 -28.62 -0.23 0.04
C ASP A 244 -27.61 -0.83 -0.94
N LEU A 245 -26.77 -1.76 -0.47
CA LEU A 245 -25.70 -2.35 -1.29
C LEU A 245 -26.21 -2.99 -2.57
N ALA A 246 -27.42 -3.57 -2.55
CA ALA A 246 -28.02 -4.18 -3.74
C ALA A 246 -28.40 -3.13 -4.81
N ALA A 247 -28.47 -1.86 -4.43
CA ALA A 247 -28.74 -0.76 -5.33
C ALA A 247 -27.46 -0.15 -5.93
N PHE A 248 -26.28 -0.70 -5.65
CA PHE A 248 -25.02 -0.30 -6.28
C PHE A 248 -24.40 -1.49 -7.03
N ARG A 249 -23.85 -1.24 -8.21
CA ARG A 249 -23.03 -2.22 -8.94
C ARG A 249 -21.58 -1.78 -8.97
N HIS A 250 -20.67 -2.75 -8.90
CA HIS A 250 -19.26 -2.54 -9.18
C HIS A 250 -19.06 -2.27 -10.68
N GLU A 251 -18.16 -1.36 -11.01
CA GLU A 251 -17.68 -1.12 -12.37
C GLU A 251 -16.19 -0.80 -12.32
N ALA A 252 -15.37 -1.52 -13.10
CA ALA A 252 -13.95 -1.25 -13.26
C ALA A 252 -13.55 -1.21 -14.74
N PHE A 253 -12.73 -0.24 -15.10
CA PHE A 253 -12.27 -0.08 -16.48
C PHE A 253 -10.88 0.56 -16.54
N PHE A 254 -10.14 0.30 -17.62
CA PHE A 254 -8.85 0.95 -17.86
C PHE A 254 -9.03 2.27 -18.61
N ASN A 255 -8.76 3.37 -17.92
CA ASN A 255 -8.69 4.70 -18.50
C ASN A 255 -7.32 4.90 -19.19
N ALA A 256 -7.25 4.59 -20.48
CA ALA A 256 -6.02 4.67 -21.27
C ALA A 256 -5.41 6.08 -21.32
N ARG A 257 -6.22 7.15 -21.21
CA ARG A 257 -5.73 8.53 -21.22
C ARG A 257 -4.99 8.88 -19.94
N ALA A 258 -5.49 8.41 -18.80
CA ALA A 258 -4.87 8.62 -17.49
C ALA A 258 -3.89 7.49 -17.11
N SER A 259 -3.81 6.43 -17.92
CA SER A 259 -3.00 5.23 -17.69
C SER A 259 -3.27 4.60 -16.31
N ARG A 260 -4.54 4.33 -16.02
CA ARG A 260 -4.96 3.75 -14.73
C ARG A 260 -6.21 2.89 -14.89
N VAL A 261 -6.35 1.92 -14.01
CA VAL A 261 -7.66 1.30 -13.75
C VAL A 261 -8.42 2.21 -12.79
N GLU A 262 -9.70 2.42 -13.03
CA GLU A 262 -10.61 3.11 -12.11
C GLU A 262 -11.64 2.11 -11.60
N MET A 263 -11.94 2.15 -10.30
CA MET A 263 -13.04 1.40 -9.70
C MET A 263 -14.14 2.36 -9.26
N HIS A 264 -15.38 2.00 -9.58
CA HIS A 264 -16.56 2.79 -9.29
C HIS A 264 -17.67 1.93 -8.67
N LEU A 265 -18.52 2.57 -7.87
CA LEU A 265 -19.81 2.05 -7.44
C LEU A 265 -20.92 2.86 -8.08
N VAL A 266 -21.70 2.22 -8.96
CA VAL A 266 -22.72 2.91 -9.75
C VAL A 266 -24.11 2.62 -9.18
N SER A 267 -24.82 3.69 -8.84
CA SER A 267 -26.20 3.61 -8.40
C SER A 267 -27.09 3.03 -9.50
N THR A 268 -27.92 2.05 -9.16
CA THR A 268 -28.84 1.37 -10.10
C THR A 268 -30.26 1.95 -10.10
N LYS A 269 -30.52 2.93 -9.23
CA LYS A 269 -31.79 3.65 -9.11
C LYS A 269 -31.54 5.04 -8.51
N ALA A 270 -32.47 5.96 -8.71
CA ALA A 270 -32.46 7.20 -7.93
C ALA A 270 -32.71 6.87 -6.44
N GLN A 271 -31.88 7.38 -5.53
CA GLN A 271 -31.97 7.08 -4.10
C GLN A 271 -31.30 8.16 -3.23
N ASP A 272 -31.81 8.32 -2.01
CA ASP A 272 -31.20 9.15 -0.98
C ASP A 272 -30.54 8.28 0.09
N VAL A 273 -29.27 8.53 0.35
CA VAL A 273 -28.52 7.88 1.42
C VAL A 273 -28.37 8.84 2.59
N HIS A 274 -28.99 8.52 3.71
CA HIS A 274 -28.84 9.22 4.98
C HIS A 274 -27.62 8.72 5.74
N VAL A 275 -26.78 9.64 6.21
CA VAL A 275 -25.61 9.35 7.06
C VAL A 275 -25.84 9.97 8.43
N ALA A 276 -26.20 9.14 9.42
CA ALA A 276 -26.61 9.60 10.74
C ALA A 276 -25.55 10.43 11.45
N ALA A 277 -24.27 10.03 11.39
CA ALA A 277 -23.16 10.76 11.99
C ALA A 277 -22.96 12.18 11.42
N LEU A 278 -23.46 12.44 10.22
CA LEU A 278 -23.44 13.76 9.57
C LEU A 278 -24.76 14.51 9.72
N GLY A 279 -25.85 13.83 10.08
CA GLY A 279 -27.20 14.40 10.13
C GLY A 279 -27.70 14.90 8.76
N ARG A 280 -27.23 14.28 7.67
CA ARG A 280 -27.47 14.73 6.28
C ARG A 280 -27.78 13.55 5.36
N SER A 281 -28.42 13.85 4.24
CA SER A 281 -28.68 12.88 3.16
C SER A 281 -27.98 13.32 1.88
N PHE A 282 -27.51 12.34 1.11
CA PHE A 282 -26.86 12.52 -0.18
C PHE A 282 -27.72 11.86 -1.26
N HIS A 283 -28.08 12.64 -2.26
CA HIS A 283 -28.88 12.17 -3.39
C HIS A 283 -27.99 11.51 -4.45
N PHE A 284 -28.48 10.40 -5.00
CA PHE A 284 -27.91 9.71 -6.15
C PHE A 284 -28.95 9.59 -7.24
N GLU A 285 -28.59 9.99 -8.46
CA GLU A 285 -29.38 9.67 -9.65
C GLU A 285 -29.14 8.20 -10.09
N GLU A 286 -30.05 7.64 -10.89
CA GLU A 286 -29.78 6.36 -11.55
C GLU A 286 -28.58 6.49 -12.51
N GLY A 287 -27.63 5.57 -12.40
CA GLY A 287 -26.39 5.61 -13.18
C GLY A 287 -25.31 6.53 -12.61
N GLU A 288 -25.57 7.25 -11.51
CA GLU A 288 -24.55 8.08 -10.87
C GLU A 288 -23.50 7.22 -10.17
N SER A 289 -22.22 7.51 -10.43
CA SER A 289 -21.08 6.75 -9.92
C SER A 289 -20.40 7.43 -8.73
N ILE A 290 -19.95 6.61 -7.76
CA ILE A 290 -18.93 6.98 -6.78
C ILE A 290 -17.60 6.43 -7.27
N HIS A 291 -16.63 7.30 -7.54
CA HIS A 291 -15.26 6.87 -7.78
C HIS A 291 -14.61 6.41 -6.47
N THR A 292 -14.05 5.20 -6.45
CA THR A 292 -13.59 4.54 -5.20
C THR A 292 -12.09 4.26 -5.17
N GLU A 293 -11.45 4.05 -6.33
CA GLU A 293 -10.01 3.79 -6.40
C GLU A 293 -9.45 4.11 -7.78
N ASN A 294 -8.23 4.68 -7.80
CA ASN A 294 -7.35 4.65 -8.96
C ASN A 294 -6.29 3.57 -8.74
N SER A 295 -5.88 2.90 -9.82
CA SER A 295 -4.63 2.16 -9.85
C SER A 295 -3.84 2.47 -11.12
N HIS A 296 -2.95 3.45 -11.02
CA HIS A 296 -2.07 3.89 -12.10
C HIS A 296 -1.08 2.80 -12.50
N LYS A 297 -0.90 2.66 -13.81
CA LYS A 297 0.02 1.76 -14.48
C LYS A 297 1.05 2.58 -15.24
N TYR A 298 2.30 2.15 -15.22
CA TYR A 298 3.39 2.97 -15.74
C TYR A 298 4.04 2.32 -16.97
N THR A 299 4.39 3.15 -17.95
CA THR A 299 5.40 2.74 -18.94
C THR A 299 6.79 2.89 -18.29
N PRO A 300 7.84 2.26 -18.85
CA PRO A 300 9.21 2.45 -18.35
C PRO A 300 9.61 3.93 -18.27
N GLU A 301 9.25 4.75 -19.27
CA GLU A 301 9.59 6.17 -19.32
C GLU A 301 8.82 6.97 -18.26
N ALA A 302 7.52 6.70 -18.09
CA ALA A 302 6.69 7.34 -17.09
C ALA A 302 7.17 7.01 -15.66
N LEU A 303 7.58 5.76 -15.43
CA LEU A 303 8.15 5.30 -14.17
C LEU A 303 9.47 6.02 -13.84
N GLU A 304 10.42 6.08 -14.78
CA GLU A 304 11.67 6.82 -14.56
C GLU A 304 11.42 8.31 -14.34
N GLY A 305 10.42 8.89 -15.02
CA GLY A 305 9.97 10.26 -14.80
C GLY A 305 9.45 10.48 -13.37
N LEU A 306 8.59 9.58 -12.88
CA LEU A 306 8.06 9.61 -11.50
C LEU A 306 9.19 9.47 -10.47
N ILE A 307 10.09 8.50 -10.66
CA ILE A 307 11.27 8.27 -9.80
C ILE A 307 12.12 9.53 -9.72
N ALA A 308 12.41 10.15 -10.87
CA ALA A 308 13.19 11.38 -10.96
C ALA A 308 12.52 12.56 -10.25
N ALA A 309 11.24 12.79 -10.52
CA ALA A 309 10.44 13.85 -9.89
C ALA A 309 10.32 13.65 -8.37
N GLY A 310 10.25 12.39 -7.95
CA GLY A 310 10.27 11.98 -6.55
C GLY A 310 11.62 12.15 -5.85
N GLY A 311 12.68 12.60 -6.54
CA GLY A 311 13.98 12.78 -5.91
C GLY A 311 14.82 11.51 -5.78
N TRP A 312 14.57 10.52 -6.63
CA TRP A 312 15.25 9.23 -6.62
C TRP A 312 16.01 8.98 -7.92
N ARG A 313 16.95 8.05 -7.87
CA ARG A 313 17.61 7.48 -9.05
C ARG A 313 17.58 5.96 -8.96
N THR A 314 17.34 5.32 -10.09
CA THR A 314 17.33 3.86 -10.21
C THR A 314 18.75 3.31 -10.13
N LEU A 315 18.99 2.40 -9.19
CA LEU A 315 20.23 1.62 -9.12
C LEU A 315 20.10 0.34 -9.92
N GLU A 316 18.95 -0.31 -9.80
CA GLU A 316 18.64 -1.59 -10.42
C GLU A 316 17.15 -1.68 -10.65
N ARG A 317 16.76 -2.24 -11.80
CA ARG A 317 15.38 -2.54 -12.13
C ARG A 317 15.33 -3.97 -12.65
N VAL A 318 14.50 -4.79 -12.02
CA VAL A 318 14.19 -6.15 -12.48
C VAL A 318 12.71 -6.23 -12.84
N THR A 319 12.39 -7.02 -13.83
CA THR A 319 11.02 -7.19 -14.35
C THR A 319 10.85 -8.61 -14.84
N ASP A 320 9.61 -9.07 -14.91
CA ASP A 320 9.28 -10.39 -15.45
C ASP A 320 9.45 -10.42 -16.98
N GLU A 321 9.44 -11.62 -17.57
CA GLU A 321 9.63 -11.80 -19.02
C GLU A 321 8.63 -11.00 -19.87
N ALA A 322 7.41 -10.76 -19.36
CA ALA A 322 6.38 -10.02 -20.07
C ALA A 322 6.46 -8.49 -19.81
N GLY A 323 7.38 -8.02 -18.97
CA GLY A 323 7.48 -6.63 -18.57
C GLY A 323 6.25 -6.13 -17.79
N ALA A 324 5.52 -7.05 -17.15
CA ALA A 324 4.23 -6.78 -16.51
C ALA A 324 4.37 -6.05 -15.18
N PHE A 325 5.46 -6.28 -14.44
CA PHE A 325 5.71 -5.69 -13.13
C PHE A 325 7.20 -5.36 -12.99
N SER A 326 7.53 -4.24 -12.34
CA SER A 326 8.91 -3.83 -12.09
C SER A 326 9.18 -3.71 -10.59
N LEU A 327 10.30 -4.29 -10.15
CA LEU A 327 10.92 -3.97 -8.87
C LEU A 327 12.11 -3.04 -9.11
N CYS A 328 12.10 -1.88 -8.50
CA CYS A 328 13.14 -0.86 -8.65
C CYS A 328 13.85 -0.64 -7.32
N LEU A 329 15.15 -0.94 -7.26
CA LEU A 329 15.99 -0.52 -6.15
C LEU A 329 16.51 0.89 -6.43
N LEU A 330 16.16 1.83 -5.55
CA LEU A 330 16.40 3.25 -5.73
C LEU A 330 17.33 3.80 -4.65
N ALA A 331 18.09 4.82 -5.01
CA ALA A 331 18.83 5.66 -4.07
C ALA A 331 18.30 7.09 -4.10
N PRO A 332 18.30 7.82 -2.96
CA PRO A 332 17.97 9.23 -2.96
C PRO A 332 18.98 10.00 -3.81
N ARG A 333 18.48 11.02 -4.51
CA ARG A 333 19.32 11.95 -5.27
C ARG A 333 20.07 12.89 -4.32
N PRO A 334 21.38 13.12 -4.50
CA PRO A 334 22.14 14.03 -3.65
C PRO A 334 21.52 15.43 -3.53
N GLU A 335 20.87 15.92 -4.60
CA GLU A 335 20.23 17.23 -4.67
C GLU A 335 19.03 17.38 -3.72
N VAL A 336 18.43 16.27 -3.29
CA VAL A 336 17.27 16.27 -2.37
C VAL A 336 17.70 16.16 -0.91
N LEU A 337 18.94 15.77 -0.66
CA LEU A 337 19.54 15.61 0.67
C LEU A 337 20.31 16.85 1.15
N ALA A 338 20.51 17.83 0.27
CA ALA A 338 21.17 19.10 0.55
C ALA A 338 20.21 20.12 1.20
#